data_AF-A0A857DK53-F1
#
_entry.id   AF-A0A857DK53-F1
#
_cell.length_a   1.000
_cell.length_b   1.000
_cell.length_c   1.000
_cell.angle_alpha   90.00
_cell.angle_beta   90.00
_cell.angle_gamma   90.00
#
_symmetry.space_group_name_H-M   'P 1'
#
loop_
_entity.id
_entity.type
_entity.pdbx_description
1 polymer ?
#
loop_
_entity_poly.entity_id
_entity_poly.type
_entity_poly.pdbx_seq_one_letter_code
_entity_poly.pdbx_strand_id
1 'polypeptide(L)' 'MMKLYALKCDQGYLKRTETGCQCVDLEKATVVTEIGLDALDKLAEKASQAGCCKIFVIELQVTEGNCVKGF' A
#
# COMPACT_ATOMS: atom_id res chain seq x y z
N MET A 1 16.61 7.38 -7.49
CA MET A 1 15.59 7.64 -6.45
C MET A 1 14.58 6.51 -6.54
N MET A 2 14.40 5.73 -5.47
CA MET A 2 13.52 4.57 -5.50
C MET A 2 12.06 5.02 -5.43
N LYS A 3 11.24 4.60 -6.39
CA LYS A 3 9.80 4.83 -6.36
C LYS A 3 9.12 3.74 -5.56
N LEU A 4 8.25 4.15 -4.66
CA LEU A 4 7.41 3.25 -3.88
C LEU A 4 5.96 3.44 -4.26
N TYR A 5 5.16 2.38 -4.13
CA TYR A 5 3.75 2.38 -4.48
C TYR A 5 2.94 1.72 -3.38
N ALA A 6 1.73 2.22 -3.17
CA ALA A 6 0.73 1.64 -2.28
C ALA A 6 -0.66 1.71 -2.91
N LEU A 7 -1.61 0.96 -2.38
CA LEU A 7 -3.02 1.10 -2.74
C LEU A 7 -3.76 1.92 -1.69
N LYS A 8 -4.55 2.87 -2.17
CA LYS A 8 -5.46 3.70 -1.38
C LYS A 8 -6.91 3.36 -1.74
N CYS A 9 -7.78 3.32 -0.75
CA CYS A 9 -9.23 3.30 -0.91
C CYS A 9 -9.86 4.51 -0.19
N ASP A 10 -11.18 4.61 -0.25
CA ASP A 10 -11.95 5.63 0.49
C ASP A 10 -11.80 5.54 2.02
N GLN A 11 -11.50 4.35 2.56
CA GLN A 11 -11.33 4.09 3.98
C GLN A 11 -9.88 4.16 4.48
N GLY A 12 -8.87 4.35 3.61
CA GLY A 12 -7.47 4.36 4.01
C GLY A 12 -6.52 3.76 2.98
N TYR A 13 -5.55 2.98 3.43
CA TYR A 13 -4.59 2.25 2.61
C TYR A 13 -4.76 0.75 2.78
N LEU A 14 -4.36 -0.02 1.76
CA LEU A 14 -4.50 -1.47 1.82
C LEU A 14 -3.23 -2.13 2.36
N LYS A 15 -3.42 -2.98 3.35
CA LYS A 15 -2.44 -3.95 3.82
C LYS A 15 -2.85 -5.34 3.36
N ARG A 16 -1.92 -6.08 2.76
CA ARG A 16 -2.07 -7.50 2.48
C ARG A 16 -2.06 -8.28 3.80
N THR A 17 -3.03 -9.18 3.95
CA THR A 17 -3.06 -10.19 5.02
C THR A 17 -2.95 -11.59 4.41
N GLU A 18 -2.77 -12.62 5.23
CA GLU A 18 -2.68 -14.00 4.75
C GLU A 18 -3.96 -14.43 4.00
N THR A 19 -5.12 -14.00 4.49
CA THR A 19 -6.43 -14.37 3.96
C THR A 19 -7.03 -13.34 3.00
N GLY A 20 -6.48 -12.13 2.89
CA GLY A 20 -7.06 -11.07 2.06
C GLY A 20 -6.37 -9.72 2.18
N CYS A 21 -7.14 -8.71 2.53
CA CYS A 21 -6.70 -7.33 2.69
C CYS A 21 -7.40 -6.64 3.86
N GLN A 22 -6.75 -5.61 4.40
CA GLN A 22 -7.27 -4.77 5.47
C GLN A 22 -7.02 -3.29 5.17
N CYS A 23 -7.98 -2.43 5.49
CA CYS A 23 -7.82 -0.97 5.47
C CYS A 23 -7.04 -0.52 6.71
N VAL A 24 -5.94 0.20 6.51
CA VAL A 24 -5.02 0.68 7.54
C VAL A 24 -4.51 2.08 7.21
N ASP A 25 -3.85 2.73 8.19
CA ASP A 25 -3.08 3.94 7.96
C ASP A 25 -1.84 3.69 7.09
N LEU A 26 -1.31 4.74 6.47
CA LEU A 26 -0.18 4.67 5.53
C LEU A 26 1.05 3.96 6.13
N GLU A 27 1.33 4.20 7.41
CA GLU A 27 2.47 3.62 8.14
C GLU A 27 2.43 2.09 8.27
N LYS A 28 1.25 1.48 8.05
CA LYS A 28 1.03 0.02 8.08
C LYS A 28 0.68 -0.56 6.71
N ALA A 29 0.62 0.28 5.68
CA ALA A 29 0.22 -0.11 4.35
C ALA A 29 1.21 -1.11 3.73
N THR A 30 0.72 -1.93 2.81
CA THR A 30 1.62 -2.69 1.94
C THR A 30 2.21 -1.74 0.91
N VAL A 31 3.54 -1.61 0.95
CA VAL A 31 4.32 -0.77 0.05
C VAL A 31 5.23 -1.65 -0.80
N VAL A 32 5.26 -1.39 -2.11
CA VAL A 32 6.09 -2.12 -3.06
C VAL A 32 6.93 -1.18 -3.92
N THR A 33 7.97 -1.70 -4.55
CA THR A 33 8.68 -1.02 -5.64
C THR A 33 7.99 -1.27 -6.98
N GLU A 34 8.48 -0.66 -8.07
CA GLU A 34 7.95 -0.87 -9.44
C GLU A 34 7.82 -2.35 -9.81
N ILE A 35 8.78 -3.19 -9.40
CA ILE A 35 8.78 -4.64 -9.69
C ILE A 35 7.61 -5.36 -8.99
N GLY A 36 7.08 -4.80 -7.90
CA GLY A 36 6.00 -5.37 -7.11
C GLY A 36 4.60 -4.89 -7.50
N LEU A 37 4.44 -4.13 -8.58
CA LEU A 37 3.13 -3.60 -9.00
C LEU A 37 2.11 -4.71 -9.29
N ASP A 38 2.51 -5.81 -9.91
CA ASP A 38 1.65 -6.99 -10.11
C ASP A 38 1.06 -7.52 -8.79
N ALA A 39 1.80 -7.35 -7.69
CA ALA A 39 1.36 -7.72 -6.35
C ALA A 39 0.31 -6.75 -5.79
N LEU A 40 0.33 -5.49 -6.21
CA LEU A 40 -0.74 -4.53 -5.92
C LEU A 40 -1.98 -4.83 -6.76
N ASP A 41 -1.86 -5.15 -8.05
CA ASP A 41 -3.05 -5.46 -8.86
C ASP A 41 -3.86 -6.61 -8.26
N LYS A 42 -3.19 -7.69 -7.85
CA LYS A 42 -3.82 -8.80 -7.12
C LYS A 42 -4.43 -8.38 -5.78
N LEU A 43 -3.84 -7.40 -5.11
CA LEU A 43 -4.36 -6.87 -3.85
C LEU A 43 -5.59 -5.98 -4.08
N ALA A 44 -5.61 -5.21 -5.18
CA ALA A 44 -6.74 -4.39 -5.59
C ALA A 44 -7.94 -5.25 -5.96
N GLU A 45 -7.73 -6.36 -6.69
CA GLU A 45 -8.78 -7.34 -7.00
C GLU A 45 -9.40 -7.93 -5.72
N LYS A 46 -8.56 -8.38 -4.78
CA LYS A 46 -9.03 -8.89 -3.48
C LYS A 46 -9.79 -7.84 -2.67
N ALA A 47 -9.33 -6.60 -2.69
CA ALA A 47 -10.00 -5.50 -1.99
C ALA A 47 -11.35 -5.16 -2.62
N SER A 48 -11.44 -5.20 -3.95
CA SER A 48 -12.73 -5.05 -4.64
C SER A 48 -13.70 -6.17 -4.28
N GLN A 49 -13.24 -7.42 -4.18
CA GLN A 49 -14.05 -8.56 -3.73
C GLN A 49 -14.49 -8.44 -2.27
N ALA A 50 -13.67 -7.79 -1.43
CA ALA A 50 -13.99 -7.49 -0.04
C ALA A 50 -14.90 -6.26 0.14
N GLY A 51 -15.34 -5.61 -0.94
CA GLY A 51 -16.26 -4.47 -0.92
C GLY A 51 -15.58 -3.10 -0.77
N CYS A 52 -14.25 -3.02 -0.86
CA CYS A 52 -13.57 -1.73 -0.89
C CYS A 52 -13.90 -0.99 -2.19
N CYS A 53 -14.20 0.30 -2.08
CA CYS A 53 -14.54 1.15 -3.20
C CYS A 53 -13.39 2.14 -3.50
N LYS A 54 -13.36 2.66 -4.73
CA LYS A 54 -12.44 3.74 -5.15
C LYS A 54 -10.97 3.40 -4.84
N ILE A 55 -10.52 2.26 -5.35
CA ILE A 55 -9.15 1.76 -5.15
C ILE A 55 -8.23 2.39 -6.20
N PHE A 56 -7.14 3.01 -5.75
CA PHE A 56 -6.15 3.64 -6.63
C PHE A 56 -4.74 3.28 -6.19
N VAL A 57 -3.84 3.09 -7.16
CA VAL A 57 -2.39 3.05 -6.91
C VAL A 57 -1.90 4.48 -6.69
N ILE A 58 -1.13 4.69 -5.63
CA ILE A 58 -0.47 5.95 -5.35
C ILE A 58 1.05 5.77 -5.36
N GLU A 59 1.76 6.70 -5.99
CA GLU A 59 3.22 6.79 -5.92
C GLU A 59 3.61 7.53 -4.63
N LEU A 60 4.51 6.94 -3.86
CA LEU A 60 5.06 7.47 -2.62
C LEU A 60 6.45 8.04 -2.89
N GLN A 61 6.60 9.34 -2.61
CA GLN A 61 7.91 9.98 -2.62
C GLN A 61 8.59 9.77 -1.25
N VAL A 62 9.60 8.90 -1.22
CA VAL A 62 10.42 8.72 -0.02
C VAL A 62 11.47 9.81 0.05
N THR A 63 11.52 10.50 1.18
CA THR A 63 12.62 11.41 1.52
C THR A 63 13.36 10.83 2.71
N GLU A 64 14.69 10.77 2.64
CA GLU A 64 15.51 10.41 3.78
C GLU A 64 15.49 11.59 4.76
N GLY A 65 14.75 11.44 5.86
CA GLY A 65 14.80 12.37 6.99
C GLY A 65 15.91 12.01 7.98
N ASN A 66 16.16 12.88 8.95
CA ASN A 66 17.06 12.55 10.06
C ASN A 66 16.47 11.36 10.86
N CYS A 67 17.20 10.25 10.93
CA CYS A 67 16.80 9.09 11.72
C CYS A 67 16.80 9.47 13.22
N VAL A 68 15.62 9.64 13.83
CA VAL A 68 15.50 10.15 15.21
C VAL A 68 15.66 9.04 16.27
N LYS A 69 15.55 7.76 15.88
CA LYS A 69 15.82 6.60 16.73
C LYS A 69 16.31 5.41 15.91
N GLY A 70 17.55 4.99 16.18
CA GLY A 70 17.97 3.61 15.95
C GLY A 70 17.50 2.73 17.10
N PHE A 71 17.05 1.52 16.79
CA PHE A 71 16.79 0.49 17.80
C PHE A 71 18.10 -0.10 18.31
#